data_AF-A0A4V1T118-F1
#
_entry.id   AF-A0A4V1T118-F1
#
_cell.length_a   1.000
_cell.length_b   1.000
_cell.length_c   1.000
_cell.angle_alpha   90.00
_cell.angle_beta   90.00
_cell.angle_gamma   90.00
#
_symmetry.space_group_name_H-M   'P 1'
#
loop_
_entity.id
_entity.type
_entity.pdbx_description
1 polymer ?
#
loop_
_entity_poly.entity_id
_entity_poly.type
_entity_poly.pdbx_seq_one_letter_code
_entity_poly.pdbx_strand_id
1 'polypeptide(L)'
;CLPNQTGGIVDDLLVYRMDEKTYMLVVNASNIEKDWDWISSFNDFGVEMKNISDRTSLLAVQGPKAAEALQNLTDVDLASMEYYTFKRSTFAGIKNVIISATGYTGAGGFEIYFDHEHSEHIWNAIFKAGEPFGIKPIGLAARDTLRLEMGFCLYGNDIDDTTSPLEAGLGWVTKFSKNFTNSEALKQQKETGVTKKLIGFEMIDRGIPRHDYEIVDAEGNLIGKVTSGTQSPSLQKAVGLGYVDTAFAKDGMEIYIKIRDNKIKAKVVKPPFYK
;
A
#
# COMPACT_ATOMS: atom_id res chain seq x y z
N CYS A 1 5.27 3.99 7.88
CA CYS A 1 4.36 3.38 8.87
C CYS A 1 4.54 4.05 10.22
N LEU A 2 3.55 3.92 11.07
CA LEU A 2 3.54 4.28 12.49
C LEU A 2 3.80 3.02 13.32
N PRO A 3 5.01 2.80 13.86
CA PRO A 3 5.25 1.68 14.76
C PRO A 3 4.50 1.87 16.08
N ASN A 4 3.97 0.78 16.64
CA ASN A 4 3.47 0.77 18.00
C ASN A 4 4.61 0.53 19.01
N GLN A 5 4.27 0.51 20.30
CA GLN A 5 5.25 0.31 21.38
C GLN A 5 5.75 -1.14 21.53
N THR A 6 5.07 -2.12 20.92
CA THR A 6 5.30 -3.56 21.13
C THR A 6 5.95 -4.27 19.94
N GLY A 7 6.28 -3.55 18.87
CA GLY A 7 6.97 -4.10 17.69
C GLY A 7 6.15 -4.15 16.42
N GLY A 8 4.84 -3.94 16.51
CA GLY A 8 3.93 -3.93 15.37
C GLY A 8 3.74 -2.56 14.72
N ILE A 9 2.76 -2.49 13.83
CA ILE A 9 2.41 -1.30 13.05
C ILE A 9 0.97 -0.87 13.38
N VAL A 10 0.81 0.36 13.87
CA VAL A 10 -0.51 0.99 14.06
C VAL A 10 -1.16 1.21 12.70
N ASP A 11 -0.44 1.82 11.77
CA ASP A 11 -0.87 1.99 10.38
C ASP A 11 0.30 2.25 9.41
N ASP A 12 0.07 2.06 8.12
CA ASP A 12 0.87 2.64 7.06
C ASP A 12 0.12 3.80 6.38
N LEU A 13 0.82 4.90 6.13
CA LEU A 13 0.20 6.15 5.71
C LEU A 13 1.16 7.01 4.91
N LEU A 14 0.61 7.98 4.18
CA LEU A 14 1.37 9.06 3.55
C LEU A 14 1.35 10.32 4.42
N VAL A 15 2.48 11.01 4.49
CA VAL A 15 2.61 12.33 5.13
C VAL A 15 2.97 13.36 4.08
N TYR A 16 2.06 14.30 3.84
CA TYR A 16 2.27 15.46 3.00
C TYR A 16 2.67 16.65 3.87
N ARG A 17 3.85 17.21 3.64
CA ARG A 17 4.24 18.50 4.24
C ARG A 17 3.64 19.62 3.39
N MET A 18 2.53 20.20 3.87
CA MET A 18 1.79 21.23 3.13
C MET A 18 2.51 22.57 3.15
N ASP A 19 3.11 22.91 4.29
CA ASP A 19 4.01 24.06 4.47
C ASP A 19 5.00 23.78 5.63
N GLU A 20 5.58 24.80 6.25
CA GLU A 20 6.51 24.62 7.38
C GLU A 20 5.86 24.06 8.65
N LYS A 21 4.57 24.30 8.86
CA LYS A 21 3.83 23.99 10.09
C LYS A 21 2.62 23.08 9.87
N THR A 22 2.18 22.93 8.63
CA THR A 22 1.00 22.15 8.27
C THR A 22 1.39 20.84 7.60
N TYR A 23 0.84 19.74 8.10
CA TYR A 23 1.00 18.41 7.53
C TYR A 23 -0.37 17.77 7.31
N MET A 24 -0.54 17.05 6.21
CA MET A 24 -1.72 16.25 5.91
C MET A 24 -1.33 14.77 5.93
N LEU A 25 -2.06 13.97 6.70
CA LEU A 25 -1.88 12.53 6.78
C LEU A 25 -3.00 11.85 5.98
N VAL A 26 -2.63 10.87 5.17
CA VAL A 26 -3.58 10.01 4.44
C VAL A 26 -3.44 8.60 5.01
N VAL A 27 -4.42 8.22 5.83
CA VAL A 27 -4.45 6.99 6.63
C VAL A 27 -5.39 5.95 6.01
N ASN A 28 -5.31 4.69 6.44
CA ASN A 28 -6.27 3.67 6.05
C ASN A 28 -7.65 3.96 6.67
N ALA A 29 -8.71 3.84 5.88
CA ALA A 29 -10.06 4.22 6.30
C ALA A 29 -10.57 3.47 7.54
N SER A 30 -10.20 2.19 7.69
CA SER A 30 -10.55 1.38 8.87
C SER A 30 -9.80 1.79 10.14
N ASN A 31 -8.72 2.57 10.02
CA ASN A 31 -7.83 2.93 11.11
C ASN A 31 -7.97 4.39 11.54
N ILE A 32 -8.91 5.16 10.99
CA ILE A 32 -9.04 6.62 11.27
C ILE A 32 -9.07 6.93 12.78
N GLU A 33 -9.94 6.25 13.54
CA GLU A 33 -10.06 6.48 14.98
C GLU A 33 -8.81 6.01 15.74
N LYS A 34 -8.29 4.83 15.38
CA LYS A 34 -7.07 4.26 15.97
C LYS A 34 -5.85 5.18 15.77
N ASP A 35 -5.69 5.71 14.56
CA ASP A 35 -4.60 6.62 14.21
C ASP A 35 -4.75 7.97 14.90
N TRP A 36 -5.99 8.48 14.98
CA TRP A 36 -6.30 9.70 15.70
C TRP A 36 -5.90 9.59 17.17
N ASP A 37 -6.37 8.54 17.85
CA ASP A 37 -6.08 8.30 19.26
C ASP A 37 -4.59 8.11 19.50
N TRP A 38 -3.93 7.34 18.62
CA TRP A 38 -2.50 7.12 18.69
C TRP A 38 -1.73 8.44 18.58
N ILE A 39 -1.96 9.23 17.54
CA ILE A 39 -1.25 10.50 17.32
C ILE A 39 -1.57 11.50 18.43
N SER A 40 -2.85 11.57 18.85
CA SER A 40 -3.28 12.47 19.92
C SER A 40 -2.60 12.14 21.25
N SER A 41 -2.33 10.86 21.52
CA SER A 41 -1.63 10.44 22.74
C SER A 41 -0.17 10.91 22.82
N PHE A 42 0.45 11.28 21.69
CA PHE A 42 1.80 11.84 21.61
C PHE A 42 1.82 13.35 21.32
N ASN A 43 0.67 14.03 21.35
CA ASN A 43 0.57 15.45 21.02
C ASN A 43 0.95 16.37 22.20
N ASP A 44 2.14 16.13 22.79
CA ASP A 44 2.67 16.90 23.91
C ASP A 44 3.01 18.35 23.51
N PHE A 45 3.10 18.62 22.20
CA PHE A 45 3.37 19.94 21.64
C PHE A 45 2.12 20.81 21.52
N GLY A 46 0.92 20.28 21.79
CA GLY A 46 -0.34 21.01 21.66
C GLY A 46 -0.65 21.43 20.22
N VAL A 47 -0.27 20.61 19.24
CA VAL A 47 -0.56 20.85 17.83
C VAL A 47 -2.06 20.80 17.59
N GLU A 48 -2.58 21.73 16.79
CA GLU A 48 -3.97 21.67 16.34
C GLU A 48 -4.17 20.47 15.41
N MET A 49 -5.06 19.56 15.79
CA MET A 49 -5.41 18.39 14.99
C MET A 49 -6.85 18.52 14.47
N LYS A 50 -7.07 18.18 13.20
CA LYS A 50 -8.37 18.21 12.55
C LYS A 50 -8.57 16.95 11.73
N ASN A 51 -9.61 16.18 12.03
CA ASN A 51 -10.05 15.11 11.16
C ASN A 51 -10.85 15.72 10.00
N ILE A 52 -10.31 15.62 8.79
CA ILE A 52 -10.91 16.15 7.56
C ILE A 52 -11.36 15.03 6.62
N SER A 53 -11.49 13.79 7.10
CA SER A 53 -11.84 12.64 6.26
C SER A 53 -13.21 12.83 5.59
N ASP A 54 -14.24 13.24 6.34
CA ASP A 54 -15.59 13.43 5.80
C ASP A 54 -15.72 14.61 4.83
N ARG A 55 -14.81 15.58 4.89
CA ARG A 55 -14.82 16.73 3.97
C ARG A 55 -13.96 16.52 2.73
N THR A 56 -13.09 15.52 2.72
CA THR A 56 -12.09 15.35 1.67
C THR A 56 -12.43 14.14 0.83
N SER A 57 -12.58 14.34 -0.48
CA SER A 57 -12.70 13.25 -1.44
C SER A 57 -11.38 13.03 -2.15
N LEU A 58 -11.11 11.77 -2.52
CA LEU A 58 -9.90 11.34 -3.20
C LEU A 58 -10.28 10.53 -4.43
N LEU A 59 -9.83 10.95 -5.60
CA LEU A 59 -9.91 10.15 -6.84
C LEU A 59 -8.51 9.79 -7.33
N ALA A 60 -8.24 8.49 -7.44
CA ALA A 60 -6.98 7.97 -7.98
C ALA A 60 -7.15 7.65 -9.47
N VAL A 61 -6.36 8.31 -10.31
CA VAL A 61 -6.32 8.07 -11.77
C VAL A 61 -4.97 7.49 -12.11
N GLN A 62 -4.96 6.22 -12.52
CA GLN A 62 -3.76 5.40 -12.56
C GLN A 62 -3.60 4.76 -13.95
N GLY A 63 -2.35 4.57 -14.35
CA GLY A 63 -2.00 3.97 -15.64
C GLY A 63 -1.08 4.85 -16.49
N PRO A 64 -0.50 4.28 -17.56
CA PRO A 64 0.52 4.94 -18.38
C PRO A 64 0.03 6.18 -19.12
N LYS A 65 -1.30 6.35 -19.24
CA LYS A 65 -1.94 7.49 -19.90
C LYS A 65 -2.53 8.51 -18.91
N ALA A 66 -2.33 8.34 -17.61
CA ALA A 66 -2.93 9.22 -16.60
C ALA A 66 -2.52 10.69 -16.76
N ALA A 67 -1.24 10.98 -17.03
CA ALA A 67 -0.79 12.36 -17.24
C ALA A 67 -1.45 12.98 -18.49
N GLU A 68 -1.39 12.28 -19.63
CA GLU A 68 -2.02 12.73 -20.88
C GLU A 68 -3.54 12.94 -20.73
N ALA A 69 -4.22 12.03 -20.03
CA ALA A 69 -5.66 12.08 -19.82
C ALA A 69 -6.10 13.25 -18.93
N LEU A 70 -5.30 13.61 -17.93
CA LEU A 70 -5.66 14.65 -16.96
C LEU A 70 -5.11 16.03 -17.30
N GLN A 71 -4.16 16.15 -18.24
CA GLN A 71 -3.41 17.39 -18.45
C GLN A 71 -4.31 18.60 -18.76
N ASN A 72 -5.38 18.41 -19.54
CA ASN A 72 -6.31 19.51 -19.87
C ASN A 72 -7.20 19.96 -18.70
N LEU A 73 -7.13 19.30 -17.55
CA LEU A 73 -7.86 19.68 -16.36
C LEU A 73 -7.07 20.61 -15.43
N THR A 74 -5.77 20.82 -15.67
CA THR A 74 -4.92 21.63 -14.78
C THR A 74 -3.76 22.30 -15.51
N ASP A 75 -3.30 23.45 -15.01
CA ASP A 75 -2.11 24.13 -15.51
C ASP A 75 -0.80 23.53 -14.97
N VAL A 76 -0.87 22.56 -14.05
CA VAL A 76 0.31 21.83 -13.58
C VAL A 76 0.82 20.93 -14.69
N ASP A 77 2.10 21.02 -15.03
CA ASP A 77 2.76 20.04 -15.91
C ASP A 77 2.84 18.68 -15.21
N LEU A 78 1.86 17.83 -15.48
CA LEU A 78 1.71 16.51 -14.83
C LEU A 78 2.82 15.56 -15.25
N ALA A 79 3.27 15.64 -16.50
CA ALA A 79 4.31 14.76 -17.03
C ALA A 79 5.67 15.01 -16.36
N SER A 80 5.93 16.23 -15.89
CA SER A 80 7.14 16.59 -15.15
C SER A 80 7.09 16.29 -13.65
N MET A 81 5.93 15.92 -13.09
CA MET A 81 5.80 15.72 -11.65
C MET A 81 6.63 14.52 -11.20
N GLU A 82 7.50 14.74 -10.23
CA GLU A 82 8.28 13.69 -9.61
C GLU A 82 7.41 12.82 -8.69
N TYR A 83 7.66 11.52 -8.67
CA TYR A 83 6.98 10.58 -7.78
C TYR A 83 7.14 11.00 -6.30
N TYR A 84 6.09 10.82 -5.49
CA TYR A 84 6.01 11.32 -4.11
C TYR A 84 6.07 12.85 -3.94
N THR A 85 5.77 13.61 -4.99
CA THR A 85 5.52 15.06 -4.90
C THR A 85 4.04 15.39 -5.10
N PHE A 86 3.67 16.60 -4.71
CA PHE A 86 2.33 17.12 -4.93
C PHE A 86 2.36 18.60 -5.29
N LYS A 87 1.29 19.07 -5.91
CA LYS A 87 1.02 20.48 -6.17
C LYS A 87 -0.40 20.80 -5.72
N ARG A 88 -0.57 21.99 -5.14
CA ARG A 88 -1.89 22.57 -4.86
C ARG A 88 -2.21 23.53 -5.99
N SER A 89 -3.27 23.25 -6.75
CA SER A 89 -3.59 24.01 -7.97
C SER A 89 -5.10 24.06 -8.24
N THR A 90 -5.47 24.61 -9.39
CA THR A 90 -6.80 24.47 -9.97
C THR A 90 -6.87 23.16 -10.76
N PHE A 91 -7.95 22.40 -10.58
CA PHE A 91 -8.23 21.18 -11.33
C PHE A 91 -9.71 21.16 -11.75
N ALA A 92 -9.98 20.97 -13.04
CA ALA A 92 -11.31 21.03 -13.64
C ALA A 92 -12.09 22.32 -13.27
N GLY A 93 -11.38 23.46 -13.17
CA GLY A 93 -11.96 24.75 -12.76
C GLY A 93 -12.17 24.93 -11.25
N ILE A 94 -11.94 23.89 -10.44
CA ILE A 94 -12.03 23.94 -8.98
C ILE A 94 -10.66 24.32 -8.42
N LYS A 95 -10.61 25.41 -7.64
CA LYS A 95 -9.39 25.86 -6.97
C LYS A 95 -9.07 24.96 -5.80
N ASN A 96 -7.86 25.07 -5.26
CA ASN A 96 -7.49 24.41 -4.01
C ASN A 96 -7.53 22.86 -4.06
N VAL A 97 -7.19 22.28 -5.22
CA VAL A 97 -7.10 20.82 -5.38
C VAL A 97 -5.65 20.39 -5.18
N ILE A 98 -5.44 19.34 -4.38
CA ILE A 98 -4.13 18.69 -4.24
C ILE A 98 -4.04 17.62 -5.32
N ILE A 99 -3.01 17.73 -6.15
CA ILE A 99 -2.66 16.77 -7.18
C ILE A 99 -1.34 16.14 -6.74
N SER A 100 -1.33 14.85 -6.42
CA SER A 100 -0.12 14.14 -6.03
C SER A 100 0.27 13.09 -7.06
N ALA A 101 1.57 12.98 -7.35
CA ALA A 101 2.13 11.91 -8.17
C ALA A 101 2.37 10.67 -7.27
N THR A 102 1.28 10.06 -6.84
CA THR A 102 1.25 8.88 -5.97
C THR A 102 0.22 7.87 -6.49
N GLY A 103 0.28 6.65 -5.97
CA GLY A 103 -0.64 5.60 -6.38
C GLY A 103 -0.33 4.25 -5.75
N TYR A 104 -1.33 3.38 -5.80
CA TYR A 104 -1.28 2.04 -5.18
C TYR A 104 -1.39 0.92 -6.22
N THR A 105 -1.05 1.21 -7.48
CA THR A 105 -1.16 0.27 -8.61
C THR A 105 0.19 -0.10 -9.23
N GLY A 106 1.24 0.66 -8.95
CA GLY A 106 2.55 0.57 -9.62
C GLY A 106 2.58 1.05 -11.06
N ALA A 107 1.44 1.37 -11.67
CA ALA A 107 1.36 1.81 -13.07
C ALA A 107 1.64 3.31 -13.27
N GLY A 108 1.98 4.03 -12.19
CA GLY A 108 2.03 5.48 -12.15
C GLY A 108 0.64 6.11 -12.20
N GLY A 109 0.61 7.43 -12.07
CA GLY A 109 -0.62 8.22 -12.08
C GLY A 109 -0.68 9.22 -10.95
N PHE A 110 -1.89 9.67 -10.64
CA PHE A 110 -2.14 10.75 -9.71
C PHE A 110 -3.26 10.42 -8.73
N GLU A 111 -3.18 10.99 -7.53
CA GLU A 111 -4.29 11.07 -6.58
C GLU A 111 -4.71 12.53 -6.45
N ILE A 112 -6.02 12.76 -6.59
CA ILE A 112 -6.63 14.10 -6.65
C ILE A 112 -7.47 14.27 -5.40
N TYR A 113 -7.06 15.15 -4.48
CA TYR A 113 -7.76 15.42 -3.23
C TYR A 113 -8.44 16.79 -3.29
N PHE A 114 -9.71 16.85 -2.90
CA PHE A 114 -10.54 18.04 -3.02
C PHE A 114 -11.73 18.00 -2.05
N ASP A 115 -12.40 19.14 -1.86
CA ASP A 115 -13.57 19.26 -0.98
C ASP A 115 -14.75 18.43 -1.53
N HIS A 116 -15.40 17.67 -0.65
CA HIS A 116 -16.40 16.64 -1.00
C HIS A 116 -17.53 17.14 -1.89
N GLU A 117 -17.94 18.40 -1.75
CA GLU A 117 -18.99 19.04 -2.56
C GLU A 117 -18.69 19.04 -4.07
N HIS A 118 -17.42 18.88 -4.46
CA HIS A 118 -16.99 18.87 -5.87
C HIS A 118 -16.85 17.47 -6.49
N SER A 119 -17.21 16.41 -5.75
CA SER A 119 -16.99 15.01 -6.16
C SER A 119 -17.58 14.66 -7.52
N GLU A 120 -18.86 14.94 -7.73
CA GLU A 120 -19.53 14.62 -8.99
C GLU A 120 -18.93 15.39 -10.17
N HIS A 121 -18.62 16.67 -9.96
CA HIS A 121 -18.03 17.54 -10.99
C HIS A 121 -16.64 17.05 -11.41
N ILE A 122 -15.75 16.81 -10.45
CA ILE A 122 -14.38 16.37 -10.73
C ILE A 122 -14.37 14.95 -11.32
N TRP A 123 -15.22 14.04 -10.81
CA TRP A 123 -15.41 12.71 -11.39
C TRP A 123 -15.79 12.79 -12.87
N ASN A 124 -16.85 13.52 -13.20
CA ASN A 124 -17.32 13.65 -14.58
C ASN A 124 -16.27 14.31 -15.49
N ALA A 125 -15.54 15.31 -14.99
CA ALA A 125 -14.47 15.96 -15.73
C ALA A 125 -13.32 14.98 -16.05
N ILE A 126 -12.91 14.15 -15.09
CA ILE A 126 -11.89 13.10 -15.28
C ILE A 126 -12.34 12.11 -16.35
N PHE A 127 -13.57 11.60 -16.26
CA PHE A 127 -14.08 10.63 -17.24
C PHE A 127 -14.19 11.20 -18.64
N LYS A 128 -14.67 12.45 -18.77
CA LYS A 128 -14.71 13.14 -20.05
C LYS A 128 -13.32 13.36 -20.64
N ALA A 129 -12.35 13.79 -19.84
CA ALA A 129 -10.99 14.02 -20.31
C ALA A 129 -10.26 12.71 -20.66
N GLY A 130 -10.56 11.62 -19.94
CA GLY A 130 -9.98 10.30 -20.17
C GLY A 130 -10.67 9.46 -21.25
N GLU A 131 -11.81 9.89 -21.80
CA GLU A 131 -12.55 9.14 -22.84
C GLU A 131 -11.69 8.78 -24.06
N PRO A 132 -10.88 9.70 -24.65
CA PRO A 132 -9.99 9.36 -25.77
C PRO A 132 -8.92 8.32 -25.43
N PHE A 133 -8.65 8.12 -24.13
CA PHE A 133 -7.65 7.18 -23.61
C PHE A 133 -8.27 5.87 -23.09
N GLY A 134 -9.60 5.71 -23.23
CA GLY A 134 -10.30 4.51 -22.81
C GLY A 134 -10.36 4.33 -21.28
N ILE A 135 -10.44 5.44 -20.54
CA ILE A 135 -10.56 5.41 -19.07
C ILE A 135 -11.79 4.57 -18.63
N LYS A 136 -11.65 3.86 -17.52
CA LYS A 136 -12.70 3.00 -16.96
C LYS A 136 -12.83 3.21 -15.45
N PRO A 137 -14.04 3.07 -14.88
CA PRO A 137 -14.19 2.99 -13.43
C PRO A 137 -13.61 1.65 -12.96
N ILE A 138 -12.75 1.72 -11.93
CA ILE A 138 -12.06 0.55 -11.37
C ILE A 138 -12.48 0.39 -9.91
N GLY A 139 -12.97 -0.81 -9.57
CA GLY A 139 -13.41 -1.14 -8.22
C GLY A 139 -12.30 -1.74 -7.33
N LEU A 140 -12.64 -2.02 -6.07
CA LEU A 140 -11.71 -2.50 -5.05
C LEU A 140 -11.04 -3.83 -5.40
N ALA A 141 -11.75 -4.77 -6.04
CA ALA A 141 -11.17 -6.06 -6.42
C ALA A 141 -10.00 -5.92 -7.41
N ALA A 142 -10.13 -5.02 -8.39
CA ALA A 142 -9.06 -4.72 -9.33
C ALA A 142 -7.92 -3.93 -8.67
N ARG A 143 -8.24 -3.02 -7.74
CA ARG A 143 -7.22 -2.35 -6.90
C ARG A 143 -6.39 -3.37 -6.12
N ASP A 144 -7.02 -4.38 -5.53
CA ASP A 144 -6.34 -5.45 -4.78
C ASP A 144 -5.47 -6.33 -5.69
N THR A 145 -5.90 -6.63 -6.93
CA THR A 145 -5.02 -7.35 -7.86
C THR A 145 -3.79 -6.52 -8.25
N LEU A 146 -3.96 -5.22 -8.53
CA LEU A 146 -2.88 -4.35 -8.99
C LEU A 146 -1.82 -4.14 -7.90
N ARG A 147 -2.24 -3.82 -6.67
CA ARG A 147 -1.30 -3.65 -5.55
C ARG A 147 -0.54 -4.94 -5.26
N LEU A 148 -1.22 -6.09 -5.37
CA LEU A 148 -0.62 -7.39 -5.09
C LEU A 148 0.39 -7.76 -6.17
N GLU A 149 0.10 -7.51 -7.44
CA GLU A 149 1.07 -7.66 -8.55
C GLU A 149 2.35 -6.85 -8.32
N MET A 150 2.26 -5.72 -7.61
CA MET A 150 3.42 -4.91 -7.23
C MET A 150 4.06 -5.31 -5.90
N GLY A 151 3.45 -6.23 -5.14
CA GLY A 151 3.89 -6.64 -3.81
C GLY A 151 3.65 -5.60 -2.72
N PHE A 152 2.71 -4.68 -2.91
CA PHE A 152 2.37 -3.68 -1.90
C PHE A 152 1.56 -4.31 -0.76
N CYS A 153 1.92 -3.96 0.47
CA CYS A 153 1.25 -4.41 1.69
C CYS A 153 -0.11 -3.75 1.85
N LEU A 154 -1.09 -4.50 2.33
CA LEU A 154 -2.40 -4.02 2.75
C LEU A 154 -2.53 -4.14 4.27
N TYR A 155 -2.87 -3.05 4.96
CA TYR A 155 -3.12 -3.08 6.39
C TYR A 155 -4.29 -4.01 6.74
N GLY A 156 -4.14 -4.79 7.81
CA GLY A 156 -5.10 -5.82 8.23
C GLY A 156 -4.90 -7.16 7.51
N ASN A 157 -4.04 -7.20 6.48
CA ASN A 157 -3.67 -8.41 5.76
C ASN A 157 -2.18 -8.72 5.91
N ASP A 158 -1.34 -7.87 5.32
CA ASP A 158 0.10 -8.09 5.24
C ASP A 158 0.86 -7.38 6.37
N ILE A 159 0.24 -6.39 7.00
CA ILE A 159 0.76 -5.67 8.16
C ILE A 159 -0.36 -5.36 9.14
N ASP A 160 -0.05 -5.39 10.43
CA ASP A 160 -0.98 -5.13 11.52
C ASP A 160 -0.23 -4.74 12.82
N ASP A 161 -0.98 -4.64 13.91
CA ASP A 161 -0.48 -4.31 15.25
C ASP A 161 0.49 -5.36 15.84
N THR A 162 0.66 -6.51 15.21
CA THR A 162 1.59 -7.57 15.63
C THR A 162 2.80 -7.74 14.71
N THR A 163 2.76 -7.09 13.55
CA THR A 163 3.71 -7.31 12.47
C THR A 163 4.86 -6.30 12.50
N SER A 164 6.10 -6.78 12.59
CA SER A 164 7.26 -5.89 12.53
C SER A 164 7.42 -5.24 11.15
N PRO A 165 7.70 -3.92 11.08
CA PRO A 165 8.10 -3.26 9.84
C PRO A 165 9.28 -3.94 9.13
N LEU A 166 10.20 -4.56 9.88
CA LEU A 166 11.37 -5.21 9.30
C LEU A 166 11.01 -6.58 8.72
N GLU A 167 10.13 -7.32 9.39
CA GLU A 167 9.60 -8.59 8.90
C GLU A 167 8.76 -8.38 7.63
N ALA A 168 7.99 -7.28 7.56
CA ALA A 168 7.22 -6.86 6.39
C ALA A 168 8.06 -6.34 5.20
N GLY A 169 9.39 -6.29 5.33
CA GLY A 169 10.26 -5.74 4.27
C GLY A 169 10.20 -4.22 4.15
N LEU A 170 9.59 -3.51 5.10
CA LEU A 170 9.45 -2.05 5.14
C LEU A 170 10.68 -1.34 5.72
N GLY A 171 11.82 -2.04 5.86
CA GLY A 171 13.08 -1.45 6.33
C GLY A 171 13.59 -0.27 5.49
N TRP A 172 13.10 -0.11 4.26
CA TRP A 172 13.42 1.03 3.40
C TRP A 172 12.75 2.34 3.86
N VAL A 173 11.62 2.29 4.58
CA VAL A 173 10.99 3.47 5.24
C VAL A 173 11.32 3.59 6.72
N THR A 174 11.82 2.53 7.36
CA THR A 174 12.21 2.56 8.79
C THR A 174 13.62 3.15 8.97
N LYS A 175 13.70 4.46 9.23
CA LYS A 175 14.96 5.22 9.32
C LYS A 175 15.43 5.44 10.76
N PHE A 176 16.46 4.70 11.17
CA PHE A 176 17.11 4.79 12.50
C PHE A 176 18.06 5.99 12.68
N SER A 177 18.05 6.95 11.75
CA SER A 177 18.80 8.21 11.89
C SER A 177 18.13 9.21 12.84
N LYS A 178 16.95 8.87 13.35
CA LYS A 178 16.17 9.66 14.30
C LYS A 178 15.48 8.72 15.28
N ASN A 179 15.15 9.24 16.46
CA ASN A 179 14.34 8.51 17.43
C ASN A 179 12.86 8.56 17.03
N PHE A 180 12.18 7.45 17.23
CA PHE A 180 10.74 7.29 17.06
C PHE A 180 10.25 6.15 17.96
N THR A 181 8.93 5.97 18.06
CA THR A 181 8.33 4.90 18.87
C THR A 181 8.97 3.54 18.55
N ASN A 182 9.46 2.88 19.60
CA ASN A 182 10.08 1.55 19.52
C ASN A 182 11.32 1.45 18.61
N SER A 183 11.97 2.58 18.30
CA SER A 183 13.15 2.62 17.44
C SER A 183 14.34 1.80 17.95
N GLU A 184 14.54 1.71 19.28
CA GLU A 184 15.62 0.92 19.88
C GLU A 184 15.45 -0.59 19.66
N ALA A 185 14.28 -1.15 19.99
CA ALA A 185 14.01 -2.56 19.79
C ALA A 185 14.02 -2.95 18.31
N LEU A 186 13.46 -2.10 17.43
CA LEU A 186 13.52 -2.31 15.98
C LEU A 186 14.96 -2.24 15.46
N LYS A 187 15.81 -1.38 16.02
CA LYS A 187 17.24 -1.33 15.65
C LYS A 187 17.93 -2.62 16.06
N GLN A 188 17.70 -3.10 17.28
CA GLN A 188 18.23 -4.39 17.75
C GLN A 188 17.75 -5.56 16.88
N GLN A 189 16.48 -5.59 16.49
CA GLN A 189 15.94 -6.60 15.58
C GLN A 189 16.63 -6.54 14.20
N LYS A 190 16.92 -5.35 13.68
CA LYS A 190 17.68 -5.19 12.43
C LYS A 190 19.08 -5.75 12.52
N GLU A 191 19.77 -5.53 13.64
CA GLU A 191 21.14 -6.01 13.87
C GLU A 191 21.21 -7.52 14.09
N THR A 192 20.23 -8.07 14.82
CA THR A 192 20.14 -9.51 15.14
C THR A 192 19.63 -10.33 13.96
N GLY A 193 18.78 -9.73 13.13
CA GLY A 193 18.03 -10.41 12.07
C GLY A 193 16.61 -10.77 12.51
N VAL A 194 15.72 -10.87 11.53
CA VAL A 194 14.32 -11.25 11.72
C VAL A 194 14.14 -12.78 11.66
N THR A 195 13.21 -13.30 12.46
CA THR A 195 12.87 -14.74 12.47
C THR A 195 11.86 -15.10 11.39
N LYS A 196 10.99 -14.14 11.01
CA LYS A 196 10.02 -14.28 9.91
C LYS A 196 10.24 -13.21 8.84
N LYS A 197 9.79 -13.49 7.63
CA LYS A 197 9.80 -12.54 6.50
C LYS A 197 8.52 -12.65 5.69
N LEU A 198 7.99 -11.49 5.30
CA LEU A 198 7.00 -11.41 4.25
C LEU A 198 7.68 -11.75 2.92
N ILE A 199 7.15 -12.75 2.23
CA ILE A 199 7.61 -13.19 0.92
C ILE A 199 6.50 -13.04 -0.11
N GLY A 200 6.88 -12.87 -1.37
CA GLY A 200 6.00 -13.11 -2.50
C GLY A 200 6.12 -14.55 -2.97
N PHE A 201 5.04 -15.12 -3.49
CA PHE A 201 5.07 -16.44 -4.10
C PHE A 201 4.16 -16.55 -5.33
N GLU A 202 4.56 -17.38 -6.27
CA GLU A 202 3.76 -17.80 -7.42
C GLU A 202 3.34 -19.26 -7.25
N MET A 203 2.07 -19.55 -7.52
CA MET A 203 1.60 -20.94 -7.57
C MET A 203 2.17 -21.64 -8.81
N ILE A 204 2.74 -22.83 -8.63
CA ILE A 204 3.17 -23.71 -9.73
C ILE A 204 2.00 -24.58 -10.17
N ASP A 205 1.35 -25.22 -9.20
CA ASP A 205 0.19 -26.06 -9.46
C ASP A 205 -1.11 -25.24 -9.38
N ARG A 206 -2.18 -25.76 -9.98
CA ARG A 206 -3.48 -25.08 -10.01
C ARG A 206 -4.07 -24.96 -8.60
N GLY A 207 -4.16 -23.74 -8.11
CA GLY A 207 -4.84 -23.37 -6.87
C GLY A 207 -4.81 -21.86 -6.68
N ILE A 208 -5.77 -21.30 -5.96
CA ILE A 208 -5.79 -19.86 -5.66
C ILE A 208 -5.55 -19.72 -4.16
N PRO A 209 -4.41 -19.13 -3.73
CA PRO A 209 -4.14 -18.89 -2.33
C PRO A 209 -5.11 -17.83 -1.80
N ARG A 210 -5.48 -17.95 -0.52
CA ARG A 210 -6.33 -16.98 0.18
C ARG A 210 -5.71 -16.63 1.53
N HIS A 211 -6.12 -15.48 2.05
CA HIS A 211 -5.80 -15.06 3.41
C HIS A 211 -6.01 -16.23 4.38
N ASP A 212 -5.10 -16.34 5.33
CA ASP A 212 -5.04 -17.36 6.38
C ASP A 212 -4.68 -18.79 5.98
N TYR A 213 -4.45 -19.09 4.70
CA TYR A 213 -4.00 -20.43 4.32
C TYR A 213 -2.60 -20.73 4.91
N GLU A 214 -2.42 -21.95 5.38
CA GLU A 214 -1.15 -22.43 5.91
C GLU A 214 -0.12 -22.55 4.77
N ILE A 215 1.09 -22.06 5.02
CA ILE A 215 2.25 -22.34 4.18
C ILE A 215 3.02 -23.46 4.86
N VAL A 216 3.27 -24.54 4.13
CA VAL A 216 3.93 -25.75 4.62
C VAL A 216 5.13 -26.13 3.74
N ASP A 217 6.06 -26.89 4.30
CA ASP A 217 7.16 -27.51 3.55
C ASP A 217 6.70 -28.79 2.79
N ALA A 218 7.64 -29.49 2.17
CA ALA A 218 7.36 -30.70 1.39
C ALA A 218 6.81 -31.84 2.26
N GLU A 219 7.27 -31.93 3.51
CA GLU A 219 6.84 -32.89 4.52
C GLU A 219 5.45 -32.55 5.07
N GLY A 220 5.04 -31.28 5.01
CA GLY A 220 3.75 -30.77 5.49
C GLY A 220 3.84 -30.09 6.86
N ASN A 221 5.04 -29.77 7.34
CA ASN A 221 5.23 -28.98 8.55
C ASN A 221 4.82 -27.53 8.28
N LEU A 222 4.17 -26.89 9.25
CA LEU A 222 3.80 -25.48 9.18
C LEU A 222 5.06 -24.60 9.23
N ILE A 223 5.26 -23.79 8.20
CA ILE A 223 6.41 -22.86 8.09
C ILE A 223 5.97 -21.40 7.98
N GLY A 224 4.67 -21.14 7.86
CA GLY A 224 4.15 -19.81 7.59
C GLY A 224 2.66 -19.74 7.32
N LYS A 225 2.22 -18.56 6.89
CA LYS A 225 0.81 -18.24 6.64
C LYS A 225 0.65 -17.21 5.53
N VAL A 226 -0.33 -17.43 4.66
CA VAL A 226 -0.68 -16.51 3.57
C VAL A 226 -1.40 -15.28 4.14
N THR A 227 -0.97 -14.09 3.72
CA THR A 227 -1.57 -12.80 4.09
C THR A 227 -2.42 -12.23 2.97
N SER A 228 -2.02 -12.45 1.71
CA SER A 228 -2.77 -11.99 0.55
C SER A 228 -2.64 -13.00 -0.57
N GLY A 229 -3.70 -13.22 -1.35
CA GLY A 229 -3.66 -14.21 -2.41
C GLY A 229 -4.79 -14.05 -3.41
N THR A 230 -4.44 -14.04 -4.71
CA THR A 230 -5.43 -13.95 -5.78
C THR A 230 -4.92 -14.48 -7.11
N GLN A 231 -5.82 -14.53 -8.10
CA GLN A 231 -5.46 -14.72 -9.50
C GLN A 231 -4.99 -13.38 -10.07
N SER A 232 -3.73 -13.28 -10.49
CA SER A 232 -3.21 -12.13 -11.23
C SER A 232 -3.78 -12.13 -12.66
N PRO A 233 -4.51 -11.08 -13.07
CA PRO A 233 -4.97 -10.94 -14.46
C PRO A 233 -3.81 -10.68 -15.42
N SER A 234 -2.79 -9.92 -15.02
CA SER A 234 -1.68 -9.55 -15.91
C SER A 234 -0.76 -10.72 -16.20
N LEU A 235 -0.53 -11.60 -15.22
CA LEU A 235 0.39 -12.73 -15.33
C LEU A 235 -0.30 -14.03 -15.74
N GLN A 236 -1.64 -14.09 -15.65
CA GLN A 236 -2.43 -15.32 -15.81
C GLN A 236 -1.96 -16.44 -14.86
N LYS A 237 -1.49 -16.07 -13.66
CA LYS A 237 -1.06 -16.97 -12.59
C LYS A 237 -1.66 -16.57 -11.24
N ALA A 238 -1.81 -17.53 -10.34
CA ALA A 238 -2.13 -17.23 -8.96
C ALA A 238 -0.86 -16.81 -8.21
N VAL A 239 -0.94 -15.69 -7.48
CA VAL A 239 0.17 -15.09 -6.72
C VAL A 239 -0.31 -14.72 -5.32
N GLY A 240 0.63 -14.55 -4.40
CA GLY A 240 0.30 -14.14 -3.05
C GLY A 240 1.48 -13.59 -2.28
N LEU A 241 1.16 -13.02 -1.13
CA LEU A 241 2.10 -12.64 -0.08
C LEU A 241 1.83 -13.52 1.15
N GLY A 242 2.87 -13.77 1.94
CA GLY A 242 2.72 -14.48 3.20
C GLY A 242 3.98 -14.41 4.06
N TYR A 243 3.83 -14.64 5.35
CA TYR A 243 4.96 -14.74 6.27
C TYR A 243 5.45 -16.17 6.35
N VAL A 244 6.75 -16.36 6.20
CA VAL A 244 7.43 -17.64 6.47
C VAL A 244 8.61 -17.42 7.41
N ASP A 245 9.03 -18.48 8.09
CA ASP A 245 10.30 -18.46 8.81
C ASP A 245 11.46 -18.12 7.85
N THR A 246 12.44 -17.35 8.32
CA THR A 246 13.54 -16.80 7.49
C THR A 246 14.30 -17.88 6.71
N ALA A 247 14.38 -19.11 7.21
CA ALA A 247 15.00 -20.25 6.52
C ALA A 247 14.32 -20.59 5.18
N PHE A 248 13.03 -20.30 5.02
CA PHE A 248 12.23 -20.58 3.83
C PHE A 248 12.02 -19.37 2.93
N ALA A 249 12.59 -18.21 3.28
CA ALA A 249 12.32 -16.94 2.59
C ALA A 249 13.21 -16.67 1.36
N LYS A 250 14.04 -17.63 0.95
CA LYS A 250 14.97 -17.45 -0.17
C LYS A 250 14.23 -17.43 -1.50
N ASP A 251 14.62 -16.52 -2.40
CA ASP A 251 14.11 -16.50 -3.77
C ASP A 251 14.31 -17.87 -4.44
N GLY A 252 13.23 -18.36 -5.04
CA GLY A 252 13.13 -19.64 -5.68
C GLY A 252 12.94 -20.85 -4.77
N MET A 253 12.81 -20.67 -3.46
CA MET A 253 12.46 -21.74 -2.53
C MET A 253 11.11 -22.37 -2.90
N GLU A 254 11.05 -23.70 -2.91
CA GLU A 254 9.79 -24.43 -3.09
C GLU A 254 9.04 -24.46 -1.75
N ILE A 255 7.76 -24.10 -1.80
CA ILE A 255 6.84 -24.10 -0.66
C ILE A 255 5.50 -24.68 -1.11
N TYR A 256 4.62 -24.99 -0.16
CA TYR A 256 3.30 -25.52 -0.46
C TYR A 256 2.23 -24.72 0.27
N ILE A 257 1.17 -24.36 -0.44
CA ILE A 257 0.00 -23.74 0.16
C ILE A 257 -1.03 -24.82 0.43
N LYS A 258 -1.44 -24.95 1.70
CA LYS A 258 -2.47 -25.92 2.08
C LYS A 258 -3.84 -25.36 1.72
N ILE A 259 -4.44 -25.93 0.68
CA ILE A 259 -5.77 -25.56 0.21
C ILE A 259 -6.70 -26.73 0.49
N ARG A 260 -7.52 -26.60 1.54
CA ARG A 260 -8.31 -27.69 2.12
C ARG A 260 -7.35 -28.82 2.54
N ASP A 261 -7.51 -30.02 1.99
CA ASP A 261 -6.69 -31.19 2.33
C ASP A 261 -5.44 -31.35 1.43
N ASN A 262 -5.25 -30.48 0.44
CA ASN A 262 -4.19 -30.61 -0.55
C ASN A 262 -3.04 -29.64 -0.30
N LYS A 263 -1.81 -30.12 -0.48
CA LYS A 263 -0.60 -29.29 -0.56
C LYS A 263 -0.38 -28.88 -2.01
N ILE A 264 -0.62 -27.62 -2.34
CA ILE A 264 -0.49 -27.10 -3.70
C ILE A 264 0.86 -26.41 -3.83
N LYS A 265 1.68 -26.84 -4.79
CA LYS A 265 3.05 -26.35 -4.94
C LYS A 265 3.09 -24.88 -5.36
N ALA A 266 3.98 -24.12 -4.73
CA ALA A 266 4.29 -22.74 -5.05
C ALA A 266 5.82 -22.50 -4.94
N LYS A 267 6.26 -21.36 -5.44
CA LYS A 267 7.66 -20.94 -5.42
C LYS A 267 7.75 -19.53 -4.88
N VAL A 268 8.65 -19.32 -3.94
CA VAL A 268 9.01 -17.99 -3.45
C VAL A 268 9.61 -17.18 -4.59
N VAL A 269 9.13 -15.96 -4.80
CA VAL A 269 9.66 -15.02 -5.78
C VAL A 269 9.78 -13.63 -5.16
N LYS A 270 10.72 -12.83 -5.65
CA LYS A 270 10.85 -11.42 -5.25
C LYS A 270 9.83 -10.52 -5.97
N PRO A 271 8.91 -9.82 -5.26
CA PRO A 271 8.06 -8.81 -5.87
C PRO A 271 8.87 -7.61 -6.43
N PRO A 272 8.31 -6.84 -7.38
CA PRO A 272 6.97 -7.00 -7.96
C PRO A 272 6.89 -8.21 -8.90
N PHE A 273 5.71 -8.83 -8.97
CA PHE A 273 5.42 -9.94 -9.88
C PHE A 273 5.25 -9.47 -11.33
N TYR A 274 4.75 -8.24 -11.51
CA TYR A 274 4.61 -7.57 -12.81
C TYR A 274 5.60 -6.40 -12.94
N LYS A 275 6.12 -6.14 -14.15
CA LYS A 275 7.09 -5.08 -14.45
C LYS A 275 6.77 -4.40 -15.76
#